data_AF-A0A2E2ZJD2-F1
#
_entry.id   AF-A0A2E2ZJD2-F1
#
_cell.length_a   1.000
_cell.length_b   1.000
_cell.length_c   1.000
_cell.angle_alpha   90.00
_cell.angle_beta   90.00
_cell.angle_gamma   90.00
#
_symmetry.space_group_name_H-M   'P 1'
#
loop_
_entity.id
_entity.type
_entity.pdbx_description
1 polymer ?
#
loop_
_entity_poly.entity_id
_entity_poly.type
_entity_poly.pdbx_seq_one_letter_code
_entity_poly.pdbx_strand_id
1 'polypeptide(L)'
;MRKQERICQACGVSLSPDAKFCQKCGQIVDSVLRTEGIGTDFRGNQPPRPKFISLFPRAKWTQRLLIVFVGLSILSIILDMMDINLLKNIHNFTATEEEINNNALIWGIWGVGYTLVYLVTIITFLRWIYQASSNLNALGYVSQRFSPGWAVGWWFIPFMHLFRPYQVMNEIWKSSHPNNKYTPGVPSAGTYKIDIGSNLIGWWWALWIVSNVLENIIMRTWFRAEDLQIKELIELTYFNMLVTSLTVIPAVIVFILINQITNNQEIKSQSSVN
;
A
#
# COMPACT_ATOMS: atom_id res chain seq x y z
N MET A 1 48.40 15.64 -19.32
CA MET A 1 47.57 15.35 -18.12
C MET A 1 46.51 14.32 -18.51
N ARG A 2 46.57 13.09 -17.99
CA ARG A 2 45.59 12.03 -18.33
C ARG A 2 44.24 12.38 -17.68
N LYS A 3 43.17 12.52 -18.47
CA LYS A 3 41.79 12.63 -17.97
C LYS A 3 41.50 11.39 -17.11
N GLN A 4 41.21 11.57 -15.82
CA GLN A 4 40.73 10.48 -14.97
C GLN A 4 39.37 10.01 -15.50
N GLU A 5 39.29 8.75 -15.91
CA GLU A 5 38.07 8.13 -16.40
C GLU A 5 37.16 7.83 -15.20
N ARG A 6 35.96 8.43 -15.16
CA ARG A 6 34.99 8.22 -14.07
C ARG A 6 34.23 6.91 -14.31
N ILE A 7 34.20 6.03 -13.32
CA ILE A 7 33.51 4.72 -13.40
C ILE A 7 32.42 4.65 -12.32
N CYS A 8 31.27 4.07 -12.65
CA CYS A 8 30.17 3.86 -11.72
C CYS A 8 30.50 2.79 -10.67
N GLN A 9 30.46 3.13 -9.38
CA GLN A 9 30.81 2.24 -8.27
C GLN A 9 29.85 1.04 -8.08
N ALA A 10 28.58 1.14 -8.47
CA ALA A 10 27.65 0.00 -8.33
C ALA A 10 27.68 -1.00 -9.49
N CYS A 11 28.06 -0.59 -10.71
CA CYS A 11 27.94 -1.46 -11.89
C CYS A 11 29.14 -1.46 -12.83
N GLY A 12 30.19 -0.68 -12.53
CA GLY A 12 31.47 -0.72 -13.23
C GLY A 12 31.49 -0.09 -14.63
N VAL A 13 30.42 0.58 -15.07
CA VAL A 13 30.38 1.22 -16.39
C VAL A 13 31.08 2.59 -16.38
N SER A 14 31.73 2.96 -17.47
CA SER A 14 32.29 4.30 -17.65
C SER A 14 31.18 5.35 -17.73
N LEU A 15 31.43 6.50 -17.13
CA LEU A 15 30.49 7.61 -17.02
C LEU A 15 30.93 8.75 -17.93
N SER A 16 29.97 9.46 -18.53
CA SER A 16 30.28 10.72 -19.21
C SER A 16 30.77 11.75 -18.18
N PRO A 17 31.63 12.71 -18.59
CA PRO A 17 32.27 13.65 -17.67
C PRO A 17 31.29 14.39 -16.74
N ASP A 18 30.11 14.73 -17.29
CA ASP A 18 29.06 15.51 -16.62
C ASP A 18 27.85 14.67 -16.16
N ALA A 19 27.98 13.34 -16.10
CA ALA A 19 26.88 12.45 -15.69
C ALA A 19 26.47 12.70 -14.23
N LYS A 20 25.22 13.13 -14.00
CA LYS A 20 24.62 13.22 -12.65
C LYS A 20 24.11 11.87 -12.13
N PHE A 21 23.76 10.96 -13.04
CA PHE A 21 23.30 9.60 -12.72
C PHE A 21 23.83 8.59 -13.75
N CYS A 22 24.02 7.35 -13.32
CA CYS A 22 24.43 6.25 -14.17
C CYS A 22 23.26 5.83 -15.06
N GLN A 23 23.44 5.89 -16.38
CA GLN A 23 22.40 5.50 -17.34
C GLN A 23 22.09 4.00 -17.34
N LYS A 24 23.01 3.17 -16.82
CA LYS A 24 22.85 1.71 -16.78
C LYS A 24 22.09 1.23 -15.53
N CYS A 25 22.39 1.79 -14.35
CA CYS A 25 21.82 1.33 -13.08
C CYS A 25 21.02 2.39 -12.31
N GLY A 26 20.95 3.63 -12.80
CA GLY A 26 20.17 4.72 -12.19
C GLY A 26 20.79 5.35 -10.94
N GLN A 27 21.98 4.93 -10.52
CA GLN A 27 22.64 5.47 -9.32
C GLN A 27 23.18 6.89 -9.56
N ILE A 28 22.97 7.80 -8.61
CA ILE A 28 23.50 9.17 -8.65
C ILE A 28 25.02 9.14 -8.51
N VAL A 29 25.73 9.84 -9.40
CA VAL A 29 27.20 9.78 -9.52
C VAL A 29 27.90 10.68 -8.49
N ASP A 30 27.29 11.81 -8.11
CA ASP A 30 27.84 12.74 -7.12
C ASP A 30 27.52 12.31 -5.69
N SER A 31 27.79 11.05 -5.37
CA SER A 31 27.87 10.59 -3.99
C SER A 31 29.23 10.98 -3.39
N VAL A 32 29.46 12.29 -3.22
CA VAL A 32 30.39 12.73 -2.18
C VAL A 32 29.75 12.29 -0.86
N LEU A 33 30.35 11.27 -0.24
CA LEU A 33 30.05 10.67 1.08
C LEU A 33 28.99 9.56 1.12
N ARG A 34 29.31 8.37 0.60
CA ARG A 34 28.65 7.15 1.12
C ARG A 34 29.49 5.88 1.11
N THR A 35 30.80 5.99 1.31
CA THR A 35 31.67 4.86 1.64
C THR A 35 32.67 5.30 2.70
N GLU A 36 32.60 4.64 3.85
CA GLU A 36 33.47 4.74 5.05
C GLU A 36 33.24 5.96 5.97
N GLY A 37 32.70 5.67 7.16
CA GLY A 37 32.71 6.58 8.32
C GLY A 37 31.83 7.82 8.20
N ILE A 38 30.82 7.92 9.08
CA ILE A 38 30.12 9.16 9.50
C ILE A 38 30.28 10.31 8.49
N GLY A 39 29.44 10.30 7.44
CA GLY A 39 29.49 11.28 6.36
C GLY A 39 29.33 12.69 6.91
N THR A 40 30.47 13.32 7.07
CA THR A 40 30.62 14.71 7.42
C THR A 40 31.03 15.44 6.16
N ASP A 41 30.54 16.66 5.94
CA ASP A 41 30.99 17.52 4.84
C ASP A 41 32.52 17.64 4.84
N PHE A 42 33.14 18.24 3.82
CA PHE A 42 34.59 18.47 3.79
C PHE A 42 35.13 19.24 5.03
N ARG A 43 34.25 19.73 5.92
CA ARG A 43 34.54 20.43 7.17
C ARG A 43 34.20 19.62 8.43
N GLY A 44 33.81 18.35 8.35
CA GLY A 44 33.49 17.55 9.54
C GLY A 44 32.05 17.68 10.07
N ASN A 45 31.11 18.30 9.33
CA ASN A 45 29.72 18.47 9.78
C ASN A 45 28.77 17.43 9.18
N GLN A 46 27.91 16.81 9.99
CA GLN A 46 26.84 15.97 9.47
C GLN A 46 25.87 16.82 8.62
N PRO A 47 25.45 16.35 7.43
CA PRO A 47 24.45 17.07 6.64
C PRO A 47 23.15 17.20 7.44
N PRO A 48 22.43 18.34 7.31
CA PRO A 48 21.21 18.57 8.07
C PRO A 48 20.18 17.46 7.77
N ARG A 49 19.60 16.89 8.83
CA ARG A 49 18.54 15.89 8.68
C ARG A 49 17.36 16.51 7.93
N PRO A 50 16.70 15.76 7.02
CA PRO A 50 15.51 16.25 6.34
C PRO A 50 14.42 16.59 7.37
N LYS A 51 13.64 17.63 7.11
CA LYS A 51 12.57 18.09 8.00
C LYS A 51 11.42 17.07 8.04
N PHE A 52 10.94 16.73 9.24
CA PHE A 52 9.76 15.91 9.41
C PHE A 52 8.50 16.63 8.91
N ILE A 53 7.64 15.92 8.17
CA ILE A 53 6.37 16.45 7.66
C ILE A 53 5.23 15.66 8.30
N SER A 54 4.27 16.36 8.91
CA SER A 54 3.13 15.72 9.57
C SER A 54 2.36 14.76 8.64
N LEU A 55 2.01 13.59 9.19
CA LEU A 55 1.25 12.56 8.53
C LEU A 55 -0.27 12.74 8.69
N PHE A 56 -0.72 13.48 9.71
CA PHE A 56 -2.15 13.62 10.04
C PHE A 56 -3.05 13.99 8.84
N PRO A 57 -2.71 14.98 7.99
CA PRO A 57 -3.59 15.34 6.88
C PRO A 57 -3.81 14.17 5.91
N ARG A 58 -2.72 13.46 5.56
CA ARG A 58 -2.74 12.33 4.62
C ARG A 58 -3.46 11.13 5.23
N ALA A 59 -3.15 10.82 6.50
CA ALA A 59 -3.77 9.73 7.24
C ALA A 59 -5.29 9.92 7.36
N LYS A 60 -5.77 11.12 7.70
CA LYS A 60 -7.21 11.42 7.84
C LYS A 60 -7.97 11.24 6.53
N TRP A 61 -7.40 11.66 5.39
CA TRP A 61 -8.05 11.45 4.09
C TRP A 61 -8.17 9.96 3.75
N THR A 62 -7.10 9.19 3.90
CA THR A 62 -7.12 7.74 3.67
C THR A 62 -8.10 7.04 4.61
N GLN A 63 -8.11 7.41 5.90
CA GLN A 63 -9.03 6.86 6.89
C GLN A 63 -10.51 7.14 6.58
N ARG A 64 -10.84 8.37 6.15
CA ARG A 64 -12.21 8.71 5.72
C ARG A 64 -12.64 7.87 4.52
N LEU A 65 -11.75 7.69 3.54
CA LEU A 65 -12.02 6.86 2.37
C LEU A 65 -12.20 5.39 2.73
N LEU A 66 -11.42 4.86 3.68
CA LEU A 66 -11.62 3.51 4.22
C LEU A 66 -12.99 3.37 4.93
N ILE A 67 -13.45 4.38 5.67
CA ILE A 67 -14.79 4.37 6.28
C ILE A 67 -15.88 4.37 5.20
N VAL A 68 -15.73 5.21 4.17
CA VAL A 68 -16.64 5.21 3.02
C VAL A 68 -16.66 3.84 2.34
N PHE A 69 -15.49 3.23 2.12
CA PHE A 69 -15.36 1.90 1.55
C PHE A 69 -16.12 0.84 2.36
N VAL A 70 -15.99 0.85 3.70
CA VAL A 70 -16.75 -0.07 4.57
C VAL A 70 -18.27 0.18 4.45
N GLY A 71 -18.69 1.44 4.40
CA GLY A 71 -20.10 1.79 4.16
C GLY A 71 -20.61 1.29 2.81
N LEU A 72 -19.79 1.41 1.75
CA LEU A 72 -20.09 0.86 0.44
C LEU A 72 -20.18 -0.67 0.49
N SER A 73 -19.29 -1.38 1.18
CA SER A 73 -19.38 -2.83 1.33
C SER A 73 -20.70 -3.28 1.98
N ILE A 74 -21.19 -2.55 2.98
CA ILE A 74 -22.51 -2.83 3.60
C ILE A 74 -23.64 -2.65 2.58
N LEU A 75 -23.59 -1.57 1.81
CA LEU A 75 -24.58 -1.30 0.77
C LEU A 75 -24.50 -2.34 -0.38
N SER A 76 -23.31 -2.80 -0.78
CA SER A 76 -23.14 -3.92 -1.73
C SER A 76 -23.89 -5.16 -1.26
N ILE A 77 -23.78 -5.51 0.02
CA ILE A 77 -24.48 -6.68 0.58
C ILE A 77 -26.01 -6.53 0.48
N ILE A 78 -26.53 -5.30 0.66
CA ILE A 78 -27.96 -5.03 0.49
C ILE A 78 -28.35 -5.18 -1.00
N LEU A 79 -27.53 -4.69 -1.93
CA LEU A 79 -27.75 -4.84 -3.36
C LEU A 79 -27.70 -6.31 -3.80
N ASP A 80 -26.76 -7.10 -3.28
CA ASP A 80 -26.69 -8.54 -3.50
C ASP A 80 -27.97 -9.26 -3.02
N MET A 81 -28.54 -8.84 -1.87
CA MET A 81 -29.82 -9.40 -1.39
C MET A 81 -30.98 -9.10 -2.35
N MET A 82 -30.99 -7.90 -2.94
CA MET A 82 -31.98 -7.53 -3.96
C MET A 82 -31.77 -8.33 -5.24
N ASP A 83 -30.52 -8.52 -5.65
CA ASP A 83 -30.14 -9.32 -6.82
C ASP A 83 -30.58 -10.79 -6.67
N ILE A 84 -30.39 -11.40 -5.50
CA ILE A 84 -30.87 -12.76 -5.20
C ILE A 84 -32.39 -12.85 -5.34
N ASN A 85 -33.14 -11.85 -4.88
CA ASN A 85 -34.59 -11.85 -5.03
C ASN A 85 -35.00 -11.74 -6.50
N LEU A 86 -34.31 -10.92 -7.29
CA LEU A 86 -34.53 -10.84 -8.73
C LEU A 86 -34.21 -12.16 -9.43
N LEU A 87 -33.06 -12.79 -9.13
CA LEU A 87 -32.68 -14.08 -9.70
C LEU A 87 -33.72 -15.17 -9.38
N LYS A 88 -34.30 -15.17 -8.17
CA LYS A 88 -35.41 -16.07 -7.81
C LYS A 88 -36.68 -15.78 -8.61
N ASN A 89 -37.01 -14.51 -8.85
CA ASN A 89 -38.14 -14.13 -9.69
C ASN A 89 -37.93 -14.55 -11.14
N ILE A 90 -36.71 -14.43 -11.67
CA ILE A 90 -36.35 -14.92 -13.01
C ILE A 90 -36.51 -16.45 -13.06
N HIS A 91 -36.02 -17.17 -12.04
CA HIS A 91 -36.16 -18.63 -11.96
C HIS A 91 -37.63 -19.09 -11.97
N ASN A 92 -38.50 -18.33 -11.29
CA ASN A 92 -39.93 -18.62 -11.18
C ASN A 92 -40.76 -18.05 -12.35
N PHE A 93 -40.13 -17.44 -13.36
CA PHE A 93 -40.77 -16.77 -14.49
C PHE A 93 -41.74 -15.64 -14.08
N THR A 94 -41.49 -14.99 -12.95
CA THR A 94 -42.29 -13.88 -12.42
C THR A 94 -41.61 -12.52 -12.54
N ALA A 95 -40.34 -12.48 -12.97
CA ALA A 95 -39.60 -11.23 -13.15
C ALA A 95 -40.12 -10.45 -14.37
N THR A 96 -40.17 -9.13 -14.22
CA THR A 96 -40.50 -8.19 -15.29
C THR A 96 -39.24 -7.68 -15.99
N GLU A 97 -39.35 -7.30 -17.27
CA GLU A 97 -38.23 -6.67 -18.00
C GLU A 97 -37.75 -5.38 -17.33
N GLU A 98 -38.67 -4.63 -16.71
CA GLU A 98 -38.34 -3.40 -15.98
C GLU A 98 -37.46 -3.68 -14.76
N GLU A 99 -37.77 -4.71 -13.95
CA GLU A 99 -36.94 -5.11 -12.80
C GLU A 99 -35.52 -5.49 -13.24
N ILE A 100 -35.39 -6.25 -14.33
CA ILE A 100 -34.10 -6.67 -14.88
C ILE A 100 -33.28 -5.45 -15.33
N ASN A 101 -33.89 -4.54 -16.08
CA ASN A 101 -33.22 -3.33 -16.58
C ASN A 101 -32.81 -2.39 -15.43
N ASN A 102 -33.69 -2.19 -14.44
CA ASN A 102 -33.37 -1.36 -13.28
C ASN A 102 -32.22 -1.94 -12.46
N ASN A 103 -32.20 -3.26 -12.24
CA ASN A 103 -31.09 -3.92 -11.54
C ASN A 103 -29.77 -3.77 -12.29
N ALA A 104 -29.77 -3.95 -13.62
CA ALA A 104 -28.59 -3.74 -14.45
C ALA A 104 -28.07 -2.29 -14.36
N LEU A 105 -28.95 -1.29 -14.38
CA LEU A 105 -28.58 0.12 -14.21
C LEU A 105 -28.00 0.40 -12.82
N ILE A 106 -28.60 -0.15 -11.76
CA ILE A 106 -28.11 -0.02 -10.38
C ILE A 106 -26.69 -0.57 -10.28
N TRP A 107 -26.44 -1.79 -10.75
CA TRP A 107 -25.10 -2.39 -10.73
C TRP A 107 -24.09 -1.64 -11.60
N GLY A 108 -24.50 -1.10 -12.75
CA GLY A 108 -23.65 -0.27 -13.60
C GLY A 108 -23.19 1.01 -12.89
N ILE A 109 -24.12 1.76 -12.29
CA ILE A 109 -23.81 2.97 -11.53
C ILE A 109 -22.97 2.64 -10.29
N TRP A 110 -23.34 1.58 -9.59
CA TRP A 110 -22.63 1.09 -8.40
C TRP A 110 -21.17 0.76 -8.72
N GLY A 111 -20.94 -0.02 -9.77
CA GLY A 111 -19.60 -0.44 -10.20
C GLY A 111 -18.70 0.75 -10.54
N VAL A 112 -19.21 1.76 -11.26
CA VAL A 112 -18.46 2.97 -11.58
C VAL A 112 -18.12 3.76 -10.31
N GLY A 113 -19.11 4.03 -9.45
CA GLY A 113 -18.91 4.78 -8.21
C GLY A 113 -17.93 4.09 -7.26
N TYR A 114 -18.08 2.78 -7.07
CA TYR A 114 -17.20 1.96 -6.25
C TYR A 114 -15.75 1.99 -6.77
N THR A 115 -15.57 1.82 -8.09
CA THR A 115 -14.24 1.87 -8.73
C THR A 115 -13.56 3.21 -8.52
N LEU A 116 -14.28 4.32 -8.64
CA LEU A 116 -13.72 5.66 -8.42
C LEU A 116 -13.25 5.84 -6.96
N VAL A 117 -14.08 5.46 -5.98
CA VAL A 117 -13.71 5.53 -4.56
C VAL A 117 -12.49 4.65 -4.27
N TYR A 118 -12.45 3.45 -4.84
CA TYR A 118 -11.32 2.54 -4.70
C TYR A 118 -10.02 3.13 -5.25
N LEU A 119 -10.04 3.71 -6.46
CA LEU A 119 -8.86 4.36 -7.06
C LEU A 119 -8.37 5.56 -6.23
N VAL A 120 -9.28 6.41 -5.76
CA VAL A 120 -8.92 7.53 -4.89
C VAL A 120 -8.33 7.04 -3.57
N THR A 121 -8.87 5.95 -3.00
CA THR A 121 -8.33 5.29 -1.80
C THR A 121 -6.89 4.82 -2.03
N ILE A 122 -6.62 4.12 -3.14
CA ILE A 122 -5.25 3.70 -3.50
C ILE A 122 -4.32 4.91 -3.57
N ILE A 123 -4.69 5.97 -4.28
CA ILE A 123 -3.83 7.15 -4.45
C ILE A 123 -3.50 7.79 -3.09
N THR A 124 -4.51 7.99 -2.24
CA THR A 124 -4.29 8.57 -0.90
C THR A 124 -3.45 7.68 0.00
N PHE A 125 -3.67 6.36 -0.05
CA PHE A 125 -2.88 5.38 0.70
C PHE A 125 -1.42 5.35 0.26
N LEU A 126 -1.14 5.33 -1.06
CA LEU A 126 0.22 5.38 -1.59
C LEU A 126 0.93 6.71 -1.25
N ARG A 127 0.22 7.85 -1.30
CA ARG A 127 0.77 9.13 -0.86
C ARG A 127 1.10 9.14 0.64
N TRP A 128 0.30 8.46 1.46
CA TRP A 128 0.60 8.28 2.87
C TRP A 128 1.82 7.38 3.08
N ILE A 129 1.92 6.24 2.38
CA ILE A 129 3.10 5.34 2.43
C ILE A 129 4.38 6.09 2.05
N TYR A 130 4.35 6.84 0.94
CA TYR A 130 5.49 7.65 0.50
C TYR A 130 5.97 8.58 1.61
N GLN A 131 5.05 9.34 2.21
CA GLN A 131 5.40 10.30 3.26
C GLN A 131 5.89 9.60 4.53
N ALA A 132 5.23 8.52 4.95
CA ALA A 132 5.61 7.75 6.13
C ALA A 132 7.00 7.13 5.99
N SER A 133 7.35 6.67 4.78
CA SER A 133 8.71 6.21 4.45
C SER A 133 9.71 7.38 4.42
N SER A 134 9.37 8.51 3.79
CA SER A 134 10.24 9.68 3.70
C SER A 134 10.59 10.26 5.07
N ASN A 135 9.63 10.24 6.00
CA ASN A 135 9.81 10.77 7.35
C ASN A 135 10.80 9.94 8.19
N LEU A 136 11.08 8.68 7.85
CA LEU A 136 12.01 7.87 8.63
C LEU A 136 13.42 8.47 8.68
N ASN A 137 13.88 9.10 7.59
CA ASN A 137 15.17 9.81 7.58
C ASN A 137 15.18 10.98 8.57
N ALA A 138 14.07 11.73 8.66
CA ALA A 138 13.91 12.82 9.62
C ALA A 138 13.93 12.31 11.07
N LEU A 139 13.38 11.10 11.28
CA LEU A 139 13.37 10.40 12.57
C LEU A 139 14.70 9.69 12.90
N GLY A 140 15.76 9.95 12.12
CA GLY A 140 17.11 9.45 12.35
C GLY A 140 17.39 8.08 11.74
N TYR A 141 16.47 7.48 10.99
CA TYR A 141 16.69 6.19 10.34
C TYR A 141 17.29 6.37 8.93
N VAL A 142 18.63 6.38 8.86
CA VAL A 142 19.38 6.76 7.64
C VAL A 142 19.62 5.59 6.67
N SER A 143 19.61 4.34 7.18
CA SER A 143 19.86 3.13 6.39
C SER A 143 18.56 2.41 6.00
N GLN A 144 17.68 3.11 5.27
CA GLN A 144 16.44 2.52 4.77
C GLN A 144 16.71 1.44 3.74
N ARG A 145 16.03 0.29 3.86
CA ARG A 145 16.07 -0.77 2.85
C ARG A 145 15.31 -0.35 1.59
N PHE A 146 14.17 0.32 1.74
CA PHE A 146 13.39 0.83 0.62
C PHE A 146 13.33 2.36 0.63
N SER A 147 13.77 2.98 -0.46
CA SER A 147 13.59 4.42 -0.64
C SER A 147 12.09 4.79 -0.71
N PRO A 148 11.70 6.04 -0.37
CA PRO A 148 10.29 6.46 -0.41
C PRO A 148 9.62 6.29 -1.79
N GLY A 149 10.35 6.51 -2.88
CA GLY A 149 9.85 6.26 -4.23
C GLY A 149 9.57 4.77 -4.49
N TRP A 150 10.52 3.91 -4.11
CA TRP A 150 10.35 2.45 -4.22
C TRP A 150 9.30 1.88 -3.27
N ALA A 151 9.06 2.51 -2.12
CA ALA A 151 7.95 2.16 -1.23
C ALA A 151 6.58 2.19 -1.94
N VAL A 152 6.43 3.07 -2.95
CA VAL A 152 5.25 3.14 -3.82
C VAL A 152 5.44 2.33 -5.11
N GLY A 153 6.61 2.40 -5.74
CA GLY A 153 6.86 1.76 -7.04
C GLY A 153 6.61 0.24 -7.05
N TRP A 154 6.85 -0.44 -5.92
CA TRP A 154 6.62 -1.88 -5.81
C TRP A 154 5.15 -2.32 -5.98
N TRP A 155 4.17 -1.42 -5.80
CA TRP A 155 2.76 -1.71 -6.02
C TRP A 155 2.41 -1.92 -7.50
N PHE A 156 3.23 -1.41 -8.41
CA PHE A 156 2.96 -1.45 -9.86
C PHE A 156 3.75 -2.53 -10.59
N ILE A 157 4.62 -3.27 -9.88
CA ILE A 157 5.42 -4.34 -10.48
C ILE A 157 4.66 -5.67 -10.34
N PRO A 158 4.34 -6.35 -11.45
CA PRO A 158 3.71 -7.67 -11.42
C PRO A 158 4.51 -8.65 -10.56
N PHE A 159 3.82 -9.52 -9.84
CA PHE A 159 4.36 -10.49 -8.85
C PHE A 159 5.03 -9.85 -7.63
N MET A 160 5.85 -8.82 -7.79
CA MET A 160 6.54 -8.15 -6.69
C MET A 160 5.58 -7.37 -5.78
N HIS A 161 4.45 -6.91 -6.31
CA HIS A 161 3.39 -6.29 -5.50
C HIS A 161 2.80 -7.25 -4.46
N LEU A 162 3.02 -8.57 -4.57
CA LEU A 162 2.59 -9.56 -3.56
C LEU A 162 3.57 -9.71 -2.39
N PHE A 163 4.80 -9.21 -2.51
CA PHE A 163 5.86 -9.42 -1.50
C PHE A 163 6.42 -8.11 -0.94
N ARG A 164 6.67 -7.13 -1.81
CA ARG A 164 7.41 -5.93 -1.44
C ARG A 164 6.58 -4.93 -0.62
N PRO A 165 5.29 -4.69 -0.89
CA PRO A 165 4.50 -3.79 -0.05
C PRO A 165 4.40 -4.24 1.41
N TYR A 166 4.29 -5.55 1.65
CA TYR A 166 4.39 -6.13 3.00
C TYR A 166 5.71 -5.76 3.68
N GLN A 167 6.84 -5.95 2.98
CA GLN A 167 8.17 -5.64 3.53
C GLN A 167 8.33 -4.14 3.81
N VAL A 168 7.82 -3.28 2.93
CA VAL A 168 7.82 -1.82 3.09
C VAL A 168 7.00 -1.41 4.30
N MET A 169 5.75 -1.90 4.44
CA MET A 169 4.91 -1.59 5.59
C MET A 169 5.51 -2.09 6.91
N ASN A 170 6.14 -3.26 6.90
CA ASN A 170 6.85 -3.79 8.07
C ASN A 170 8.07 -2.94 8.45
N GLU A 171 8.83 -2.45 7.47
CA GLU A 171 9.93 -1.51 7.72
C GLU A 171 9.40 -0.19 8.31
N ILE A 172 8.36 0.39 7.72
CA ILE A 172 7.73 1.62 8.24
C ILE A 172 7.24 1.41 9.67
N TRP A 173 6.51 0.33 9.93
CA TRP A 173 6.00 -0.02 11.24
C TRP A 173 7.12 -0.11 12.28
N LYS A 174 8.13 -0.96 12.04
CA LYS A 174 9.26 -1.16 12.97
C LYS A 174 10.05 0.11 13.22
N SER A 175 10.33 0.89 12.17
CA SER A 175 11.08 2.15 12.29
C SER A 175 10.28 3.26 12.98
N SER A 176 8.96 3.17 12.96
CA SER A 176 8.07 4.09 13.66
C SER A 176 7.91 3.78 15.15
N HIS A 177 8.33 2.62 15.68
CA HIS A 177 8.13 2.29 17.09
C HIS A 177 8.82 3.31 18.03
N PRO A 178 8.13 3.80 19.09
CA PRO A 178 8.69 4.78 20.02
C PRO A 178 9.98 4.31 20.70
N ASN A 179 10.04 3.02 21.03
CA ASN A 179 11.19 2.41 21.71
C ASN A 179 12.34 2.04 20.77
N ASN A 180 12.16 2.16 19.46
CA ASN A 180 13.22 1.87 18.49
C ASN A 180 14.18 3.06 18.40
N LYS A 181 15.22 3.03 19.24
CA LYS A 181 16.35 3.97 19.20
C LYS A 181 17.33 3.49 18.12
N TYR A 182 17.41 4.24 17.03
CA TYR A 182 18.42 4.01 16.00
C TYR A 182 19.82 4.29 16.57
N THR A 183 20.73 3.33 16.45
CA THR A 183 22.16 3.51 16.67
C THR A 183 22.87 3.73 15.32
N PRO A 184 23.46 4.92 15.08
CA PRO A 184 24.22 5.17 13.85
C PRO A 184 25.40 4.20 13.70
N GLY A 185 25.61 3.66 12.50
CA GLY A 185 26.77 2.84 12.17
C GLY A 185 26.66 1.35 12.48
N VAL A 186 25.58 0.91 13.14
CA VAL A 186 25.25 -0.52 13.25
C VAL A 186 24.29 -0.84 12.10
N PRO A 187 24.66 -1.73 11.16
CA PRO A 187 23.67 -2.25 10.23
C PRO A 187 22.52 -2.81 11.06
N SER A 188 21.29 -2.39 10.76
CA SER A 188 20.07 -3.09 11.17
C SER A 188 19.98 -4.50 10.51
N ALA A 189 21.12 -5.15 10.27
CA ALA A 189 21.24 -6.50 9.78
C ALA A 189 21.49 -7.41 10.97
N GLY A 190 20.45 -8.12 11.42
CA GLY A 190 20.67 -9.40 12.08
C GLY A 190 19.78 -9.75 13.28
N THR A 191 19.32 -8.80 14.09
CA THR A 191 18.68 -9.17 15.37
C THR A 191 17.43 -8.35 15.65
N TYR A 192 16.39 -8.59 14.83
CA TYR A 192 15.05 -8.11 15.16
C TYR A 192 14.22 -9.31 15.63
N LYS A 193 14.15 -9.48 16.95
CA LYS A 193 13.14 -10.33 17.59
C LYS A 193 11.77 -9.94 17.05
N ILE A 194 10.97 -10.95 16.71
CA ILE A 194 9.60 -10.81 16.23
C ILE A 194 8.81 -10.04 17.30
N ASP A 195 8.58 -8.76 17.05
CA ASP A 195 7.77 -7.89 17.91
C ASP A 195 6.29 -8.13 17.58
N ILE A 196 5.40 -8.07 18.56
CA ILE A 196 3.99 -8.52 18.47
C ILE A 196 3.21 -7.77 17.36
N GLY A 197 3.63 -6.55 17.00
CA GLY A 197 3.08 -5.79 15.88
C GLY A 197 3.38 -6.36 14.48
N SER A 198 4.36 -7.27 14.36
CA SER A 198 4.65 -8.03 13.13
C SER A 198 3.45 -8.89 12.68
N ASN A 199 2.59 -9.30 13.61
CA ASN A 199 1.47 -10.18 13.30
C ASN A 199 0.32 -9.42 12.63
N LEU A 200 0.08 -8.15 12.98
CA LEU A 200 -1.03 -7.37 12.42
C LEU A 200 -0.81 -7.05 10.94
N ILE A 201 0.41 -6.70 10.56
CA ILE A 201 0.79 -6.48 9.15
C ILE A 201 0.70 -7.80 8.37
N GLY A 202 1.09 -8.92 8.99
CA GLY A 202 0.95 -10.26 8.40
C GLY A 202 -0.51 -10.62 8.12
N TRP A 203 -1.39 -10.43 9.10
CA TRP A 203 -2.83 -10.70 8.95
C TRP A 203 -3.49 -9.80 7.92
N TRP A 204 -3.22 -8.49 7.97
CA TRP A 204 -3.70 -7.57 6.93
C TRP A 204 -3.30 -8.05 5.54
N TRP A 205 -2.02 -8.38 5.36
CA TRP A 205 -1.50 -8.76 4.05
C TRP A 205 -2.07 -10.08 3.56
N ALA A 206 -2.14 -11.09 4.42
CA ALA A 206 -2.72 -12.39 4.09
C ALA A 206 -4.19 -12.27 3.71
N LEU A 207 -4.98 -11.55 4.52
CA LEU A 207 -6.39 -11.30 4.25
C LEU A 207 -6.59 -10.50 2.96
N TRP A 208 -5.77 -9.47 2.73
CA TRP A 208 -5.82 -8.71 1.49
C TRP A 208 -5.54 -9.59 0.26
N ILE A 209 -4.52 -10.45 0.30
CA ILE A 209 -4.25 -11.40 -0.81
C ILE A 209 -5.43 -12.33 -1.03
N VAL A 210 -5.94 -12.95 0.04
CA VAL A 210 -7.07 -13.88 -0.05
C VAL A 210 -8.30 -13.20 -0.64
N SER A 211 -8.66 -12.00 -0.15
CA SER A 211 -9.76 -11.21 -0.70
C SER A 211 -9.58 -10.94 -2.19
N ASN A 212 -8.40 -10.49 -2.63
CA ASN A 212 -8.15 -10.23 -4.05
C ASN A 212 -8.26 -11.49 -4.92
N VAL A 213 -7.79 -12.64 -4.43
CA VAL A 213 -7.91 -13.92 -5.15
C VAL A 213 -9.38 -14.32 -5.29
N LEU A 214 -10.15 -14.23 -4.21
CA LEU A 214 -11.57 -14.59 -4.21
C LEU A 214 -12.40 -13.65 -5.08
N GLU A 215 -12.16 -12.34 -4.99
CA GLU A 215 -12.78 -11.34 -5.88
C GLU A 215 -12.43 -11.59 -7.35
N ASN A 216 -11.18 -11.96 -7.66
CA ASN A 216 -10.78 -12.27 -9.02
C ASN A 216 -11.47 -13.53 -9.56
N ILE A 217 -11.67 -14.55 -8.71
CA ILE A 217 -12.44 -15.75 -9.07
C ILE A 217 -13.89 -15.36 -9.36
N ILE A 218 -14.54 -14.63 -8.45
CA ILE A 218 -15.92 -14.16 -8.61
C ILE A 218 -16.08 -13.36 -9.91
N MET A 219 -15.19 -12.38 -10.14
CA MET A 219 -15.19 -11.55 -11.34
C MET A 219 -15.08 -12.39 -12.63
N ARG A 220 -14.16 -13.37 -12.66
CA ARG A 220 -14.02 -14.26 -13.82
C ARG A 220 -15.24 -15.13 -14.05
N THR A 221 -15.90 -15.57 -12.99
CA THR A 221 -17.15 -16.34 -13.07
C THR A 221 -18.29 -15.47 -13.59
N TRP A 222 -18.42 -14.22 -13.13
CA TRP A 222 -19.40 -13.27 -13.66
C TRP A 222 -19.21 -12.99 -15.16
N PHE A 223 -17.97 -12.92 -15.64
CA PHE A 223 -17.72 -12.79 -17.09
C PHE A 223 -18.17 -14.01 -17.92
N ARG A 224 -18.50 -15.13 -17.28
CA ARG A 224 -19.04 -16.34 -17.90
C ARG A 224 -20.47 -16.63 -17.42
N ALA A 225 -21.17 -15.62 -16.90
CA ALA A 225 -22.50 -15.80 -16.32
C ALA A 225 -23.53 -16.35 -17.32
N GLU A 226 -23.36 -16.10 -18.62
CA GLU A 226 -24.24 -16.61 -19.69
C GLU A 226 -24.22 -18.15 -19.79
N ASP A 227 -23.12 -18.79 -19.36
CA ASP A 227 -22.98 -20.24 -19.36
C ASP A 227 -23.57 -20.90 -18.10
N LEU A 228 -23.95 -20.11 -17.09
CA LEU A 228 -24.38 -20.60 -15.78
C LEU A 228 -25.90 -20.73 -15.70
N GLN A 229 -26.35 -21.74 -14.93
CA GLN A 229 -27.75 -21.83 -14.54
C GLN A 229 -28.11 -20.77 -13.50
N ILE A 230 -29.38 -20.36 -13.45
CA ILE A 230 -29.85 -19.36 -12.49
C ILE A 230 -29.55 -19.76 -11.03
N LYS A 231 -29.60 -21.06 -10.70
CA LYS A 231 -29.24 -21.55 -9.36
C LYS A 231 -27.77 -21.31 -9.02
N GLU A 232 -26.88 -21.52 -10.00
CA GLU A 232 -25.44 -21.28 -9.83
C GLU A 232 -25.15 -19.79 -9.67
N LEU A 233 -25.90 -18.91 -10.35
CA LEU A 233 -25.82 -17.46 -10.15
C LEU A 233 -26.24 -17.06 -8.72
N ILE A 234 -27.31 -17.64 -8.19
CA ILE A 234 -27.74 -17.40 -6.81
C ILE A 234 -26.65 -17.83 -5.81
N GLU A 235 -26.06 -19.01 -5.99
CA GLU A 235 -24.96 -19.51 -5.16
C GLU A 235 -23.72 -18.60 -5.25
N LEU A 236 -23.39 -18.13 -6.46
CA LEU A 236 -22.31 -17.17 -6.68
C LEU A 236 -22.57 -15.84 -5.96
N THR A 237 -23.80 -15.31 -5.99
CA THR A 237 -24.14 -14.07 -5.27
C THR A 237 -24.06 -14.25 -3.76
N TYR A 238 -24.51 -15.38 -3.20
CA TYR A 238 -24.29 -15.69 -1.78
C TYR A 238 -22.81 -15.76 -1.42
N PHE A 239 -22.00 -16.38 -2.28
CA PHE A 239 -20.55 -16.43 -2.10
C PHE A 239 -19.93 -15.02 -2.19
N ASN A 240 -20.40 -14.17 -3.10
CA ASN A 240 -19.98 -12.77 -3.22
C ASN A 240 -20.25 -11.97 -1.95
N MET A 241 -21.40 -12.16 -1.30
CA MET A 241 -21.72 -11.50 -0.02
C MET A 241 -20.74 -11.90 1.09
N LEU A 242 -20.38 -13.20 1.15
CA LEU A 242 -19.40 -13.71 2.11
C LEU A 242 -18.02 -13.09 1.87
N VAL A 243 -17.58 -13.05 0.62
CA VAL A 243 -16.30 -12.45 0.24
C VAL A 243 -16.29 -10.96 0.52
N THR A 244 -17.36 -10.24 0.17
CA THR A 244 -17.52 -8.80 0.48
C THR A 244 -17.40 -8.54 1.97
N SER A 245 -18.00 -9.39 2.82
CA SER A 245 -17.87 -9.28 4.28
C SER A 245 -16.42 -9.48 4.75
N LEU A 246 -15.69 -10.42 4.14
CA LEU A 246 -14.29 -10.68 4.45
C LEU A 246 -13.38 -9.50 4.10
N THR A 247 -13.69 -8.73 3.05
CA THR A 247 -12.88 -7.58 2.59
C THR A 247 -12.88 -6.40 3.55
N VAL A 248 -13.89 -6.30 4.42
CA VAL A 248 -13.98 -5.25 5.45
C VAL A 248 -12.85 -5.41 6.49
N ILE A 249 -12.48 -6.66 6.80
CA ILE A 249 -11.48 -6.97 7.83
C ILE A 249 -10.11 -6.36 7.52
N PRO A 250 -9.47 -6.60 6.35
CA PRO A 250 -8.20 -5.97 6.03
C PRO A 250 -8.31 -4.43 5.96
N ALA A 251 -9.44 -3.85 5.54
CA ALA A 251 -9.63 -2.40 5.55
C ALA A 251 -9.58 -1.81 6.97
N VAL A 252 -10.22 -2.47 7.95
CA VAL A 252 -10.18 -2.10 9.37
C VAL A 252 -8.74 -2.25 9.92
N ILE A 253 -8.03 -3.31 9.56
CA ILE A 253 -6.64 -3.48 10.01
C ILE A 253 -5.75 -2.36 9.45
N VAL A 254 -5.87 -2.01 8.17
CA VAL A 254 -5.12 -0.88 7.58
C VAL A 254 -5.43 0.43 8.28
N PHE A 255 -6.71 0.68 8.61
CA PHE A 255 -7.10 1.86 9.35
C PHE A 255 -6.34 1.96 10.69
N ILE A 256 -6.27 0.85 11.43
CA ILE A 256 -5.54 0.75 12.70
C ILE A 256 -4.03 0.97 12.50
N LEU A 257 -3.44 0.32 11.49
CA LEU A 257 -2.02 0.46 11.14
C LEU A 257 -1.67 1.91 10.80
N ILE A 258 -2.48 2.59 9.98
CA ILE A 258 -2.30 4.00 9.63
C ILE A 258 -2.33 4.87 10.87
N ASN A 259 -3.31 4.65 11.76
CA ASN A 259 -3.45 5.42 13.00
C ASN A 259 -2.21 5.26 13.91
N GLN A 260 -1.81 4.01 14.16
CA GLN A 260 -0.69 3.68 15.03
C GLN A 260 0.65 4.20 14.47
N ILE A 261 0.93 3.97 13.19
CA ILE A 261 2.15 4.48 12.55
C ILE A 261 2.19 6.01 12.59
N THR A 262 1.07 6.67 12.25
CA THR A 262 0.97 8.13 12.25
C THR A 262 1.25 8.70 13.64
N ASN A 263 0.55 8.22 14.67
CA ASN A 263 0.73 8.71 16.04
C ASN A 263 2.16 8.47 16.54
N ASN A 264 2.73 7.28 16.28
CA ASN A 264 4.07 6.96 16.74
C ASN A 264 5.15 7.85 16.09
N GLN A 265 5.04 8.12 14.79
CA GLN A 265 5.97 9.01 14.10
C GLN A 265 5.86 10.47 14.59
N GLU A 266 4.64 10.95 14.83
CA GLU A 266 4.39 12.31 15.32
C GLU A 266 4.97 12.50 16.74
N ILE A 267 4.70 11.57 17.66
CA ILE A 267 5.28 11.59 19.02
C ILE A 267 6.81 11.60 18.97
N LYS A 268 7.40 10.74 18.12
CA LYS A 268 8.86 10.66 17.96
C LYS A 268 9.44 11.96 17.42
N SER A 269 8.77 12.60 16.47
CA SER A 269 9.21 13.89 15.93
C SER A 269 9.28 14.97 17.02
N GLN A 270 8.29 15.04 17.92
CA GLN A 270 8.26 16.00 19.03
C GLN A 270 9.38 15.75 20.05
N SER A 271 9.63 14.47 20.38
CA SER A 271 10.72 14.10 21.29
C SER A 271 12.14 14.37 20.76
N SER A 272 12.29 14.57 19.44
CA SER A 272 13.60 14.86 18.83
C SER A 272 13.94 16.36 18.77
N VAL A 273 12.98 17.23 19.09
CA VAL A 273 13.13 18.69 19.10
C VAL A 273 13.45 19.23 20.50
N ASN A 274 13.14 18.46 21.55
CA ASN A 274 13.46 18.75 22.95
C ASN A 274 14.77 18.07 23.38
#